data_AF-A0A1F7RL64-F1
#
_entry.id   AF-A0A1F7RL64-F1
#
_cell.length_a   1.000
_cell.length_b   1.000
_cell.length_c   1.000
_cell.angle_alpha   90.00
_cell.angle_beta   90.00
_cell.angle_gamma   90.00
#
_symmetry.space_group_name_H-M   'P 1'
#
loop_
_entity.id
_entity.type
_entity.pdbx_description
1 polymer ?
#
loop_
_entity_poly.entity_id
_entity_poly.type
_entity_poly.pdbx_seq_one_letter_code
_entity_poly.pdbx_strand_id
1 'polypeptide(L)'
;MNVSGATADHVVINEVYYDVEGSDDGEFVELYNPTNDDINLSGWYFGDEETPGGGESWNPVPDCTVIKPHGYLLIAKDIATFVEQWGFVPTYRDADGIKQFQFR
;
A
#
# COMPACT_ATOMS: atom_id res chain seq x y z
N MET A 1 9.36 -30.66 9.89
CA MET A 1 10.25 -29.74 9.14
C MET A 1 9.88 -28.33 9.57
N ASN A 2 10.76 -27.64 10.29
CA ASN A 2 10.60 -26.19 10.46
C ASN A 2 11.25 -25.55 9.25
N VAL A 3 10.43 -25.14 8.28
CA VAL A 3 10.88 -24.19 7.28
C VAL A 3 10.94 -22.83 7.98
N SER A 4 12.10 -22.44 8.49
CA SER A 4 12.34 -21.04 8.87
C SER A 4 12.40 -20.23 7.57
N GLY A 5 11.24 -19.84 7.05
CA GLY A 5 11.19 -18.83 5.99
C GLY A 5 11.91 -17.59 6.50
N ALA A 6 12.73 -16.97 5.65
CA ALA A 6 13.36 -15.70 6.00
C ALA A 6 12.25 -14.69 6.33
N THR A 7 12.19 -14.25 7.59
CA THR A 7 11.30 -13.15 7.97
C THR A 7 11.89 -11.89 7.36
N ALA A 8 11.16 -11.24 6.46
CA ALA A 8 11.60 -9.94 5.94
C ALA A 8 11.69 -8.96 7.11
N ASP A 9 12.76 -8.16 7.11
CA ASP A 9 13.06 -7.11 8.08
C ASP A 9 12.65 -5.72 7.59
N HIS A 10 11.88 -5.68 6.50
CA HIS A 10 11.38 -4.49 5.83
C HIS A 10 9.94 -4.75 5.36
N VAL A 11 9.27 -3.67 4.93
CA VAL A 11 7.95 -3.75 4.32
C VAL A 11 8.01 -4.60 3.06
N VAL A 12 6.99 -5.43 2.84
CA VAL A 12 6.87 -6.27 1.65
C VAL A 12 5.58 -5.97 0.91
N ILE A 13 5.56 -6.28 -0.39
CA ILE A 13 4.32 -6.36 -1.16
C ILE A 13 3.62 -7.67 -0.76
N ASN A 14 2.42 -7.58 -0.20
CA ASN A 14 1.61 -8.72 0.20
C ASN A 14 0.68 -9.18 -0.92
N GLU A 15 -0.01 -8.23 -1.55
CA GLU A 15 -0.98 -8.50 -2.61
C GLU A 15 -0.90 -7.44 -3.71
N VAL A 16 -1.17 -7.85 -4.95
CA VAL A 16 -1.30 -6.98 -6.11
C VAL A 16 -2.52 -7.43 -6.91
N TYR A 17 -3.41 -6.50 -7.21
CA TYR A 17 -4.51 -6.70 -8.12
C TYR A 17 -4.39 -5.67 -9.25
N TYR A 18 -3.93 -6.13 -10.40
CA TYR A 18 -3.48 -5.28 -11.51
C TYR A 18 -4.28 -5.47 -12.82
N ASP A 19 -5.21 -6.42 -12.86
CA ASP A 19 -6.01 -6.72 -14.07
C ASP A 19 -7.48 -6.82 -13.64
N VAL A 20 -8.07 -5.65 -13.42
CA VAL A 20 -9.45 -5.55 -12.93
C VAL A 20 -10.40 -5.58 -14.11
N GLU A 21 -11.39 -6.48 -14.06
CA GLU A 21 -12.37 -6.55 -15.14
C GLU A 21 -13.11 -5.21 -15.35
N GLY A 22 -13.06 -4.71 -16.58
CA GLY A 22 -13.82 -3.54 -17.03
C GLY A 22 -13.05 -2.21 -17.00
N SER A 23 -12.41 -1.88 -15.88
CA SER A 23 -11.58 -0.67 -15.74
C SER A 23 -10.42 -0.91 -14.78
N ASP A 24 -9.24 -0.37 -15.13
CA ASP A 24 -8.03 -0.36 -14.31
C ASP A 24 -8.20 0.47 -13.01
N ASP A 25 -9.29 1.22 -12.86
CA ASP A 25 -9.56 2.06 -11.68
C ASP A 25 -9.68 1.28 -10.36
N GLY A 26 -9.97 -0.03 -10.43
CA GLY A 26 -10.03 -0.93 -9.27
C GLY A 26 -8.70 -1.55 -8.84
N GLU A 27 -7.59 -1.21 -9.51
CA GLU A 27 -6.27 -1.74 -9.19
C GLU A 27 -5.81 -1.36 -7.78
N PHE A 28 -5.11 -2.27 -7.12
CA PHE A 28 -4.49 -1.98 -5.82
C PHE A 28 -3.21 -2.78 -5.57
N VAL A 29 -2.40 -2.24 -4.67
CA VAL A 29 -1.27 -2.92 -4.03
C VAL A 29 -1.48 -2.90 -2.53
N GLU A 30 -1.26 -4.03 -1.87
CA GLU A 30 -1.22 -4.12 -0.41
C GLU A 30 0.20 -4.32 0.08
N LEU A 31 0.62 -3.50 1.03
CA LEU A 31 1.87 -3.63 1.74
C LEU A 31 1.65 -4.25 3.10
N TYR A 32 2.59 -5.08 3.52
CA TYR A 32 2.61 -5.70 4.83
C TYR A 32 3.91 -5.39 5.56
N ASN A 33 3.82 -5.10 6.85
CA ASN A 33 4.96 -5.01 7.74
C ASN A 33 5.12 -6.32 8.54
N PRO A 34 6.01 -7.25 8.12
CA PRO A 34 6.25 -8.50 8.84
C PRO A 34 7.06 -8.34 10.13
N THR A 35 7.55 -7.14 10.43
CA THR A 35 8.46 -6.88 11.54
C THR A 35 7.72 -6.60 12.85
N ASN A 36 8.47 -6.53 13.95
CA ASN A 36 7.97 -6.17 15.27
C ASN A 36 8.05 -4.65 15.55
N ASP A 37 8.51 -3.86 14.58
CA ASP A 37 8.72 -2.41 14.72
C ASP A 37 7.83 -1.62 13.75
N ASP A 38 7.60 -0.35 14.06
CA ASP A 38 6.89 0.58 13.16
C ASP A 38 7.75 0.87 11.91
N ILE A 39 7.15 0.79 10.72
CA ILE A 39 7.80 1.20 9.46
C ILE A 39 7.21 2.51 8.97
N ASN A 40 8.03 3.55 8.88
CA ASN A 40 7.64 4.85 8.34
C ASN A 40 7.88 4.91 6.83
N LEU A 41 6.81 5.14 6.06
CA LEU A 41 6.79 5.27 4.61
C LEU A 41 6.72 6.72 4.13
N SER A 42 6.76 7.71 5.03
CA SER A 42 6.72 9.13 4.66
C SER A 42 7.76 9.45 3.59
N GLY A 43 7.34 10.11 2.51
CA GLY A 43 8.22 10.50 1.40
C GLY A 43 8.62 9.36 0.46
N TRP A 44 8.12 8.13 0.66
CA TRP A 44 8.30 7.06 -0.30
C TRP A 44 7.54 7.37 -1.59
N TYR A 45 8.02 6.83 -2.70
CA TYR A 45 7.35 6.92 -3.99
C TYR A 45 6.84 5.55 -4.38
N PHE A 46 5.64 5.53 -4.96
CA PHE A 46 5.07 4.38 -5.63
C PHE A 46 4.93 4.70 -7.12
N GLY A 47 5.20 3.72 -7.97
CA GLY A 47 5.13 3.86 -9.41
C GLY A 47 5.59 2.58 -10.08
N ASP A 48 5.28 2.48 -11.35
CA ASP A 48 5.72 1.43 -12.27
C ASP A 48 7.02 1.78 -13.02
N GLU A 49 7.53 3.01 -12.81
CA GLU A 49 8.83 3.44 -13.33
C GLU A 49 9.99 2.61 -12.73
N GLU A 50 10.73 1.94 -13.60
CA GLU A 50 11.93 1.17 -13.23
C GLU A 50 13.16 2.08 -13.00
N THR A 51 13.18 3.28 -13.59
CA THR A 51 14.28 4.24 -13.56
C THR A 51 14.00 5.42 -12.62
N PRO A 52 14.78 5.62 -11.54
CA PRO A 52 14.63 6.78 -10.67
C PRO A 52 14.61 8.10 -11.46
N GLY A 53 13.49 8.83 -11.39
CA GLY A 53 13.30 10.11 -12.09
C GLY A 53 12.78 10.01 -13.54
N GLY A 54 12.39 8.83 -14.01
CA GLY A 54 11.84 8.62 -15.36
C GLY A 54 10.42 9.17 -15.56
N GLY A 55 9.71 9.48 -14.46
CA GLY A 55 8.51 10.31 -14.49
C GLY A 55 7.19 9.56 -14.29
N GLU A 56 7.22 8.25 -14.08
CA GLU A 56 6.02 7.44 -13.77
C GLU A 56 5.86 7.17 -12.25
N SER A 57 6.62 7.90 -11.42
CA SER A 57 6.42 7.92 -9.97
C SER A 57 5.27 8.85 -9.58
N TRP A 58 4.43 8.38 -8.66
CA TRP A 58 3.27 9.12 -8.16
C TRP A 58 3.69 10.16 -7.12
N ASN A 59 2.73 10.91 -6.56
CA ASN A 59 3.02 11.80 -5.44
C ASN A 59 3.65 11.03 -4.27
N PRO A 60 4.58 11.64 -3.52
CA PRO A 60 5.18 10.98 -2.38
C PRO A 60 4.10 10.62 -1.35
N VAL A 61 4.31 9.50 -0.69
CA VAL A 61 3.51 9.07 0.47
C VAL A 61 3.51 10.20 1.50
N PRO A 62 2.31 10.67 1.92
CA PRO A 62 2.15 11.69 2.92
C PRO A 62 2.95 11.44 4.19
N ASP A 63 3.37 12.53 4.80
CA ASP A 63 4.03 12.51 6.10
C ASP A 63 3.18 11.79 7.14
N CYS A 64 3.86 11.16 8.09
CA CYS A 64 3.30 10.34 9.16
C CYS A 64 2.59 9.06 8.71
N THR A 65 2.82 8.59 7.47
CA THR A 65 2.36 7.26 7.05
C THR A 65 3.27 6.17 7.63
N VAL A 66 2.78 5.49 8.66
CA VAL A 66 3.46 4.42 9.40
C VAL A 66 2.66 3.12 9.37
N ILE A 67 3.24 2.04 8.87
CA ILE A 67 2.69 0.69 9.02
C ILE A 67 3.16 0.11 10.36
N LYS A 68 2.21 -0.14 11.26
CA LYS A 68 2.46 -0.79 12.57
C LYS A 68 2.98 -2.22 12.41
N PRO A 69 3.60 -2.81 13.46
CA PRO A 69 3.98 -4.21 13.47
C PRO A 69 2.83 -5.10 13.03
N HIS A 70 3.10 -6.00 12.07
CA HIS A 70 2.11 -6.90 11.49
C HIS A 70 0.89 -6.21 10.87
N GLY A 71 1.03 -4.91 10.55
CA GLY A 71 0.00 -4.10 9.92
C GLY A 71 0.07 -4.13 8.40
N TYR A 72 -1.02 -3.66 7.79
CA TYR A 72 -1.19 -3.59 6.35
C TYR A 72 -1.48 -2.15 5.92
N LEU A 73 -1.07 -1.80 4.71
CA LEU A 73 -1.45 -0.57 4.02
C LEU A 73 -1.90 -0.93 2.61
N LEU A 74 -3.17 -0.66 2.31
CA LEU A 74 -3.72 -0.84 0.96
C LEU A 74 -3.68 0.49 0.20
N ILE A 75 -3.13 0.43 -1.01
CA ILE A 75 -2.92 1.55 -1.91
C ILE A 75 -3.75 1.24 -3.16
N ALA A 76 -4.89 1.91 -3.30
CA ALA A 76 -5.80 1.75 -4.44
C ALA A 76 -5.60 2.90 -5.44
N LYS A 77 -5.76 2.61 -6.74
CA LYS A 77 -5.69 3.62 -7.80
C LYS A 77 -6.81 4.66 -7.65
N ASP A 78 -8.06 4.20 -7.54
CA ASP A 78 -9.20 5.05 -7.17
C ASP A 78 -10.01 4.45 -6.01
N ILE A 79 -10.18 5.22 -4.93
CA ILE A 79 -10.93 4.75 -3.75
C ILE A 79 -12.41 4.58 -4.03
N ALA A 80 -13.02 5.43 -4.86
CA ALA A 80 -14.46 5.35 -5.07
C ALA A 80 -14.83 4.05 -5.79
N THR A 81 -14.08 3.73 -6.85
CA THR A 81 -14.17 2.48 -7.60
C THR A 81 -13.83 1.28 -6.72
N PHE A 82 -12.76 1.36 -5.93
CA PHE A 82 -12.42 0.28 -5.00
C PHE A 82 -13.56 0.00 -4.00
N VAL A 83 -14.13 1.03 -3.39
CA VAL A 83 -15.22 0.89 -2.41
C VAL A 83 -16.47 0.31 -3.08
N GLU A 84 -16.79 0.72 -4.31
CA GLU A 84 -17.90 0.17 -5.07
C GLU A 84 -17.70 -1.33 -5.36
N GLN A 85 -16.49 -1.73 -5.75
CA GLN A 85 -16.19 -3.13 -6.08
C GLN A 85 -16.10 -4.03 -4.85
N TRP A 86 -15.45 -3.57 -3.78
CA TRP A 86 -15.05 -4.42 -2.66
C TRP A 86 -15.84 -4.18 -1.37
N GLY A 87 -16.64 -3.10 -1.30
CA GLY A 87 -17.56 -2.85 -0.19
C GLY A 87 -16.90 -2.43 1.13
N PHE A 88 -15.61 -2.10 1.12
CA PHE A 88 -14.90 -1.52 2.24
C PHE A 88 -13.96 -0.39 1.80
N VAL A 89 -13.68 0.52 2.72
CA VAL A 89 -12.76 1.64 2.50
C VAL A 89 -11.33 1.14 2.67
N PRO A 90 -10.42 1.37 1.71
CA PRO A 90 -8.99 1.15 1.91
C PRO A 90 -8.54 1.93 3.15
N THR A 91 -8.22 1.21 4.22
CA THR A 91 -7.86 1.83 5.48
C THR A 91 -6.35 1.89 5.62
N TYR A 92 -5.82 3.10 5.72
CA TYR A 92 -4.63 3.34 6.50
C TYR A 92 -5.04 3.61 7.96
N ARG A 93 -4.29 3.08 8.95
CA ARG A 93 -4.54 3.32 10.38
C ARG A 93 -3.31 3.98 11.03
N ASP A 94 -3.44 5.24 11.40
CA ASP A 94 -2.49 5.94 12.27
C ASP A 94 -3.04 6.15 13.69
N ALA A 95 -2.28 6.91 14.50
CA ALA A 95 -2.67 7.29 15.85
C ALA A 95 -3.93 8.18 15.92
N ASP A 96 -4.34 8.78 14.81
CA ASP A 96 -5.49 9.70 14.71
C ASP A 96 -6.74 9.05 14.09
N GLY A 97 -6.64 7.82 13.57
CA GLY A 97 -7.80 7.01 13.16
C GLY A 97 -7.65 6.35 11.79
N ILE A 98 -8.79 5.93 11.22
CA ILE A 98 -8.85 5.41 9.85
C ILE A 98 -8.73 6.62 8.91
N LYS A 99 -7.69 6.63 8.08
CA LYS A 99 -7.56 7.58 6.98
C LYS A 99 -7.75 6.84 5.65
N GLN A 100 -8.53 7.46 4.77
CA GLN A 100 -8.73 7.00 3.41
C GLN A 100 -7.54 7.47 2.59
N PHE A 101 -6.93 6.57 1.84
CA PHE A 101 -5.82 6.89 0.95
C PHE A 101 -6.28 6.90 -0.52
N GLN A 102 -6.92 8.00 -0.93
CA GLN A 102 -7.38 8.19 -2.32
C GLN A 102 -6.39 9.09 -3.05
N PHE A 103 -5.90 8.65 -4.21
CA PHE A 103 -5.22 9.55 -5.13
C PHE A 103 -6.26 10.32 -5.96
N ARG A 104 -5.91 11.56 -6.29
CA ARG A 104 -6.54 12.36 -7.35
C ARG A 104 -5.59 12.44 -8.52
#